data_AF-A0A356PFC0-F1
#
_entry.id   AF-A0A356PFC0-F1
#
_cell.length_a   1.000
_cell.length_b   1.000
_cell.length_c   1.000
_cell.angle_alpha   90.00
_cell.angle_beta   90.00
_cell.angle_gamma   90.00
#
_symmetry.space_group_name_H-M   'P 1'
#
loop_
_entity.id
_entity.type
_entity.pdbx_description
1 polymer ?
#
loop_
_entity_poly.entity_id
_entity_poly.type
_entity_poly.pdbx_seq_one_letter_code
_entity_poly.pdbx_strand_id
1 'polypeptide(L)'
;MRRNELDEMQLQKRNKIGNQAFMLLSYLLLIDIGLYGLGFRWLNYPTNVWVIMLGCMTYYMIRVIWQNSYVGPQQSSKRITKKTRYLTGAVGFVADVTAFIFQKYFIFIKASAPNGDDNNSLILLVCSV
;
A
#
# COMPACT_ATOMS: atom_id res chain seq x y z
N MET A 1 19.75 -30.52 -11.41
CA MET A 1 19.09 -29.80 -10.29
C MET A 1 17.59 -29.78 -10.56
N ARG A 2 16.75 -30.25 -9.61
CA ARG A 2 15.28 -30.33 -9.77
C ARG A 2 14.69 -28.92 -9.73
N ARG A 3 13.94 -28.53 -10.78
CA ARG A 3 13.32 -27.20 -10.89
C ARG A 3 12.29 -26.91 -9.80
N ASN A 4 11.65 -27.94 -9.23
CA ASN A 4 10.64 -27.79 -8.17
C ASN A 4 11.21 -27.17 -6.88
N GLU A 5 12.46 -27.45 -6.50
CA GLU A 5 13.03 -26.94 -5.25
C GLU A 5 13.23 -25.41 -5.27
N LEU A 6 13.43 -24.83 -6.45
CA LEU A 6 13.59 -23.37 -6.62
C LEU A 6 12.25 -22.63 -6.54
N ASP A 7 11.16 -23.29 -6.94
CA ASP A 7 9.81 -22.71 -6.94
C ASP A 7 9.25 -22.60 -5.52
N GLU A 8 9.46 -23.65 -4.72
CA GLU A 8 9.09 -23.69 -3.29
C GLU A 8 9.79 -22.57 -2.48
N MET A 9 11.07 -22.30 -2.77
CA MET A 9 11.81 -21.23 -2.10
C MET A 9 11.32 -19.82 -2.48
N GLN A 10 10.82 -19.64 -3.70
CA GLN A 10 10.22 -18.35 -4.14
C GLN A 10 8.86 -18.13 -3.47
N LEU A 11 8.04 -19.19 -3.41
CA LEU A 11 6.77 -19.19 -2.70
C LEU A 11 6.94 -18.82 -1.22
N GLN A 12 7.89 -19.46 -0.54
CA GLN A 12 8.21 -19.16 0.86
C GLN A 12 8.66 -17.71 1.06
N LYS A 13 9.50 -17.16 0.18
CA LYS A 13 9.93 -15.75 0.24
C LYS A 13 8.75 -14.80 0.08
N ARG A 14 7.88 -15.05 -0.91
CA ARG A 14 6.68 -14.22 -1.13
C ARG A 14 5.75 -14.26 0.08
N ASN A 15 5.47 -15.44 0.62
CA ASN A 15 4.61 -15.60 1.80
C ASN A 15 5.19 -14.90 3.03
N LYS A 16 6.51 -14.98 3.24
CA LYS A 16 7.18 -14.26 4.33
C LYS A 16 7.03 -12.74 4.19
N ILE A 17 7.22 -12.18 3.00
CA ILE A 17 7.03 -10.74 2.75
C ILE A 17 5.55 -10.36 2.95
N GLY A 18 4.63 -11.19 2.47
CA GLY A 18 3.19 -10.99 2.63
C GLY A 18 2.79 -10.91 4.10
N ASN A 19 3.21 -11.89 4.91
CA ASN A 19 2.94 -11.88 6.36
C ASN A 19 3.55 -10.66 7.06
N GLN A 20 4.76 -10.24 6.68
CA GLN A 20 5.38 -9.03 7.24
C GLN A 20 4.57 -7.77 6.91
N ALA A 21 4.11 -7.62 5.66
CA ALA A 21 3.29 -6.48 5.25
C ALA A 21 1.90 -6.52 5.90
N PHE A 22 1.32 -7.70 6.05
CA PHE A 22 0.04 -7.89 6.74
C PHE A 22 0.13 -7.50 8.22
N MET A 23 1.16 -7.95 8.95
CA MET A 23 1.36 -7.54 10.34
C MET A 23 1.58 -6.04 10.46
N LEU A 24 2.36 -5.43 9.56
CA LEU A 24 2.55 -3.98 9.50
C LEU A 24 1.23 -3.24 9.34
N LEU A 25 0.39 -3.66 8.39
CA LEU A 25 -0.92 -3.08 8.15
C LEU A 25 -1.80 -3.17 9.39
N SER A 26 -1.88 -4.35 10.01
CA SER A 26 -2.67 -4.57 11.22
C SER A 26 -2.24 -3.65 12.36
N TYR A 27 -0.94 -3.49 12.59
CA TYR A 27 -0.44 -2.59 13.63
C TYR A 27 -0.75 -1.12 13.35
N LEU A 28 -0.56 -0.66 12.11
CA LEU A 28 -0.87 0.72 11.73
C LEU A 28 -2.37 1.03 11.90
N LEU A 29 -3.24 0.10 11.52
CA LEU A 29 -4.68 0.27 11.70
C LEU A 29 -5.09 0.27 13.17
N LEU A 30 -4.51 -0.61 14.00
CA LEU A 30 -4.77 -0.60 15.45
C LEU A 30 -4.30 0.70 16.11
N ILE A 31 -3.15 1.23 15.70
CA ILE A 31 -2.66 2.52 16.18
C ILE A 31 -3.60 3.65 15.73
N ASP A 32 -4.05 3.65 14.47
CA ASP A 32 -4.98 4.66 13.95
C ASP A 32 -6.32 4.63 14.70
N ILE A 33 -6.88 3.45 14.96
CA ILE A 33 -8.09 3.28 15.78
C ILE A 33 -7.86 3.75 17.21
N GLY A 34 -6.73 3.41 17.82
CA GLY A 34 -6.37 3.85 19.17
C GLY A 34 -6.24 5.37 19.26
N LEU A 35 -5.58 5.99 18.29
CA LEU A 35 -5.44 7.45 18.19
C LEU A 35 -6.79 8.12 17.96
N TYR A 36 -7.66 7.52 17.15
CA TYR A 36 -9.02 8.00 16.94
C TYR A 36 -9.83 7.99 18.25
N GLY A 37 -9.67 6.95 19.07
CA GLY A 37 -10.27 6.86 20.41
C GLY A 37 -9.76 7.91 21.40
N LEU A 38 -8.54 8.43 21.19
CA LEU A 38 -7.96 9.55 21.95
C LEU A 38 -8.33 10.93 21.38
N GLY A 39 -9.17 10.99 20.34
CA GLY A 39 -9.61 12.22 19.70
C GLY A 39 -8.65 12.78 18.65
N PHE A 40 -7.55 12.10 18.33
CA PHE A 40 -6.63 12.52 17.28
C PHE A 40 -7.12 12.07 15.91
N ARG A 41 -7.54 13.03 15.08
CA ARG A 41 -8.02 12.80 13.71
C ARG A 41 -7.15 13.56 12.71
N TRP A 42 -6.22 12.85 12.09
CA TRP A 42 -5.35 13.42 11.06
C TRP A 42 -6.01 13.44 9.67
N LEU A 43 -6.91 12.51 9.40
CA LEU A 43 -7.72 12.40 8.17
C LEU A 43 -9.15 11.98 8.52
N ASN A 44 -10.10 12.36 7.66
CA ASN A 44 -11.49 11.92 7.80
C ASN A 44 -11.64 10.45 7.39
N TYR A 45 -12.38 9.67 8.18
CA TYR A 45 -12.82 8.34 7.79
C TYR A 45 -13.68 8.41 6.51
N PRO A 46 -13.54 7.50 5.53
CA PRO A 46 -12.65 6.33 5.49
C PRO A 46 -11.25 6.60 4.88
N THR A 47 -10.92 7.86 4.59
CA THR A 47 -9.69 8.25 3.86
C THR A 47 -8.42 7.88 4.62
N ASN A 48 -8.41 8.02 5.95
CA ASN A 48 -7.30 7.59 6.82
C ASN A 48 -6.93 6.11 6.60
N VAL A 49 -7.92 5.22 6.65
CA VAL A 49 -7.74 3.78 6.47
C VAL A 49 -7.25 3.47 5.06
N TRP A 50 -7.80 4.17 4.06
CA TRP A 50 -7.42 3.98 2.67
C TRP A 50 -5.95 4.35 2.40
N VAL A 51 -5.47 5.46 2.98
CA VAL A 51 -4.06 5.88 2.89
C VAL A 51 -3.14 4.87 3.55
N ILE A 52 -3.49 4.36 4.74
CA ILE A 52 -2.72 3.33 5.44
C ILE A 52 -2.64 2.04 4.60
N MET A 53 -3.76 1.60 4.03
CA MET A 53 -3.80 0.42 3.16
C MET A 53 -2.94 0.58 1.91
N LEU A 54 -3.04 1.72 1.22
CA LEU A 54 -2.24 2.01 0.03
C LEU A 54 -0.74 2.04 0.34
N GLY A 55 -0.35 2.66 1.46
CA GLY A 55 1.05 2.68 1.89
C GLY A 55 1.61 1.28 2.11
N CYS A 56 0.87 0.44 2.84
CA CYS A 56 1.26 -0.95 3.10
C CYS A 56 1.30 -1.82 1.84
N MET A 57 0.32 -1.68 0.94
CA MET A 57 0.30 -2.39 -0.35
C MET A 57 1.47 -1.97 -1.25
N THR A 58 1.78 -0.67 -1.30
CA THR A 58 2.91 -0.13 -2.07
C THR A 58 4.23 -0.64 -1.50
N TYR A 59 4.40 -0.64 -0.17
CA TYR A 59 5.56 -1.21 0.51
C TYR A 59 5.72 -2.71 0.18
N TYR A 60 4.63 -3.48 0.26
CA TYR A 60 4.63 -4.89 -0.12
C TYR A 60 5.07 -5.08 -1.57
N MET A 61 4.51 -4.32 -2.51
CA MET A 61 4.80 -4.43 -3.93
C MET A 61 6.27 -4.12 -4.24
N ILE A 62 6.82 -3.05 -3.66
CA ILE A 62 8.24 -2.68 -3.80
C ILE A 62 9.14 -3.82 -3.29
N ARG A 63 8.82 -4.41 -2.13
CA ARG A 63 9.58 -5.52 -1.55
C ARG A 63 9.55 -6.78 -2.41
N VAL A 64 8.40 -7.10 -3.00
CA VAL A 64 8.26 -8.25 -3.92
C VAL A 64 9.06 -8.04 -5.21
N ILE A 65 9.00 -6.83 -5.79
CA ILE A 65 9.78 -6.46 -6.99
C ILE A 65 11.28 -6.53 -6.69
N TRP A 66 11.74 -6.01 -5.54
CA TRP A 66 13.14 -6.09 -5.15
C TRP A 66 13.66 -7.52 -4.99
N GLN A 67 12.80 -8.48 -4.64
CA GLN A 67 13.19 -9.88 -4.50
C GLN A 67 12.96 -10.72 -5.77
N ASN A 68 12.51 -10.10 -6.89
CA ASN A 68 12.18 -10.79 -8.14
C ASN A 68 11.20 -11.96 -7.97
N SER A 69 10.38 -11.94 -6.92
CA SER A 69 9.44 -13.02 -6.63
C SER A 69 8.07 -12.80 -7.30
N TYR A 70 8.05 -11.96 -8.34
CA TYR A 70 6.81 -11.52 -9.02
C TYR A 70 6.38 -12.46 -10.15
N VAL A 71 7.30 -13.24 -10.72
CA VAL A 71 7.08 -14.15 -11.83
C VAL A 71 7.79 -15.48 -11.54
N GLY A 72 7.15 -16.60 -11.94
CA GLY A 72 7.71 -17.96 -11.80
C GLY A 72 9.11 -18.09 -12.43
N PRO A 73 9.82 -19.20 -12.18
CA PRO A 73 11.27 -19.28 -12.24
C PRO A 73 11.85 -18.70 -13.54
N GLN A 74 12.48 -17.51 -13.43
CA GLN A 74 13.25 -16.92 -14.52
C GLN A 74 14.44 -17.83 -14.86
N GLN A 75 14.41 -18.42 -16.06
CA GLN A 75 15.63 -18.86 -16.72
C GLN A 75 16.47 -17.61 -17.01
N SER A 76 17.74 -17.62 -16.59
CA SER A 76 18.70 -16.52 -16.69
C SER A 76 18.66 -15.55 -15.50
N SER A 77 19.52 -15.86 -14.52
CA SER A 77 20.10 -14.89 -13.59
C SER A 77 20.79 -13.77 -14.38
N LYS A 78 20.05 -12.72 -14.72
CA LYS A 78 20.64 -11.41 -14.95
C LYS A 78 20.46 -10.62 -13.66
N ARG A 79 21.57 -10.43 -12.94
CA ARG A 79 21.68 -9.49 -11.81
C ARG A 79 20.91 -8.23 -12.16
N ILE A 80 19.81 -7.97 -11.46
CA ILE A 80 19.12 -6.69 -11.57
C ILE A 80 20.14 -5.62 -11.21
N THR A 81 20.45 -4.82 -12.22
CA THR A 81 21.53 -3.84 -12.18
C THR A 81 21.07 -2.69 -11.30
N LYS A 82 22.01 -2.10 -10.54
CA LYS A 82 21.74 -0.98 -9.60
C LYS A 82 20.89 0.15 -10.21
N LYS A 83 20.91 0.33 -11.53
CA LYS A 83 20.08 1.28 -12.29
C LYS A 83 18.57 1.08 -12.11
N THR A 84 18.06 -0.16 -12.10
CA THR A 84 16.62 -0.42 -11.95
C THR A 84 16.14 -0.07 -10.54
N ARG A 85 17.02 -0.18 -9.53
CA ARG A 85 16.73 0.19 -8.14
C ARG A 85 16.55 1.71 -7.97
N TYR A 86 17.39 2.51 -8.64
CA TYR A 86 17.22 3.97 -8.67
C TYR A 86 15.97 4.38 -9.43
N LEU A 87 15.64 3.69 -10.53
CA LEU A 87 14.45 4.00 -11.32
C LEU A 87 13.16 3.77 -10.54
N THR A 88 13.00 2.63 -9.85
CA THR A 88 11.82 2.36 -9.03
C THR A 88 11.71 3.33 -7.85
N GLY A 89 12.84 3.66 -7.19
CA GLY A 89 12.85 4.65 -6.11
C GLY A 89 12.47 6.05 -6.59
N ALA A 90 12.99 6.47 -7.75
CA ALA A 90 12.67 7.78 -8.35
C ALA A 90 11.20 7.86 -8.77
N VAL A 91 10.63 6.80 -9.36
CA VAL A 91 9.21 6.77 -9.74
C VAL A 91 8.30 6.83 -8.50
N GLY A 92 8.63 6.08 -7.45
CA GLY A 92 7.90 6.15 -6.17
C GLY A 92 7.94 7.54 -5.56
N PHE A 93 9.13 8.15 -5.50
CA PHE A 93 9.29 9.51 -4.96
C PHE A 93 8.52 10.57 -5.77
N VAL A 94 8.56 10.48 -7.11
CA VAL A 94 7.78 11.38 -7.96
C VAL A 94 6.28 11.18 -7.74
N ALA A 95 5.80 9.94 -7.65
CA ALA A 95 4.39 9.67 -7.37
C ALA A 95 3.95 10.24 -6.02
N ASP A 96 4.75 10.06 -4.97
CA ASP A 96 4.47 10.56 -3.62
C ASP A 96 4.44 12.10 -3.59
N VAL A 97 5.42 12.77 -4.23
CA VAL A 97 5.46 14.23 -4.33
C VAL A 97 4.27 14.75 -5.14
N THR A 98 3.91 14.08 -6.23
CA THR A 98 2.77 14.49 -7.07
C THR A 98 1.46 14.33 -6.31
N ALA A 99 1.28 13.25 -5.54
CA ALA A 99 0.12 13.03 -4.71
C ALA A 99 0.02 14.06 -3.57
N PHE A 100 1.13 14.39 -2.91
CA PHE A 100 1.17 15.40 -1.85
C PHE A 100 0.82 16.80 -2.37
N ILE A 101 1.37 17.16 -3.53
CA ILE A 101 1.05 18.42 -4.22
C ILE A 101 -0.43 18.45 -4.61
N PHE A 102 -0.93 17.37 -5.23
CA PHE A 102 -2.33 17.27 -5.65
C PHE A 102 -3.28 17.35 -4.44
N GLN A 103 -2.97 16.70 -3.33
CA GLN A 103 -3.74 16.78 -2.10
C GLN A 103 -3.79 18.21 -1.55
N LYS A 104 -2.65 18.93 -1.53
CA LYS A 104 -2.60 20.33 -1.07
C LYS A 104 -3.46 21.25 -1.93
N TYR A 105 -3.45 21.08 -3.25
CA TYR A 105 -4.25 21.91 -4.15
C TYR A 105 -5.74 21.50 -4.20
N PHE A 106 -6.06 20.20 -4.09
CA PHE A 106 -7.44 19.70 -4.12
C PHE A 106 -8.20 20.02 -2.81
N ILE A 107 -7.54 19.96 -1.65
CA ILE A 107 -8.15 20.36 -0.36
C ILE A 107 -8.44 21.86 -0.35
N PHE A 108 -7.56 22.69 -0.93
CA PHE A 108 -7.76 24.14 -1.00
C PHE A 108 -8.99 24.52 -1.84
N ILE A 109 -9.30 23.77 -2.91
CA ILE A 109 -10.50 23.99 -3.74
C ILE A 109 -11.77 23.51 -3.02
N LYS A 110 -11.73 22.41 -2.25
CA LYS A 110 -12.90 21.93 -1.49
C LYS A 110 -13.22 22.75 -0.23
N ALA A 111 -12.24 23.47 0.33
CA ALA A 111 -12.48 24.37 1.46
C ALA A 111 -13.39 25.58 1.12
N SER A 112 -13.71 25.80 -0.17
CA SER A 112 -14.68 26.81 -0.63
C SER A 112 -16.06 26.24 -1.02
N ALA A 113 -16.35 24.96 -0.75
CA ALA A 113 -17.68 24.39 -0.93
C ALA A 113 -18.39 24.31 0.44
N PRO A 114 -19.61 24.87 0.59
CA PRO A 114 -20.30 24.92 1.88
C PRO A 114 -20.72 23.53 2.33
N ASN A 115 -20.66 23.34 3.66
CA ASN A 115 -21.04 22.15 4.41
C ASN A 115 -22.34 21.51 3.89
N GLY A 116 -22.28 20.21 3.60
CA GLY A 116 -23.40 19.43 3.10
C GLY A 116 -23.35 17.99 3.60
N ASP A 117 -23.80 17.83 4.84
CA ASP A 117 -24.55 16.72 5.43
C ASP A 117 -24.07 15.26 5.26
N ASP A 118 -23.92 14.60 6.40
CA ASP A 118 -23.04 13.45 6.62
C ASP A 118 -23.80 12.12 6.60
N ASN A 119 -24.74 11.94 5.66
CA ASN A 119 -25.75 10.86 5.73
C ASN A 119 -25.60 9.69 4.74
N ASN A 120 -24.51 9.60 3.96
CA ASN A 120 -24.29 8.45 3.07
C ASN A 120 -23.23 7.49 3.61
N SER A 121 -23.58 6.80 4.69
CA SER A 121 -22.93 5.55 5.07
C SER A 121 -23.28 4.47 4.04
N LEU A 122 -22.25 3.82 3.53
CA LEU A 122 -22.29 2.70 2.59
C LEU A 122 -23.09 1.52 3.17
N ILE A 123 -24.41 1.54 3.00
CA ILE A 123 -25.27 0.34 3.02
C ILE A 123 -25.09 -0.36 1.66
N LEU A 124 -23.96 -1.06 1.50
CA LEU A 124 -23.71 -1.96 0.37
C LEU A 124 -23.09 -3.27 0.90
N LEU A 125 -23.70 -3.85 1.94
CA LEU A 125 -23.25 -5.14 2.50
C LEU A 125 -24.37 -6.07 3.02
N VAL A 126 -25.64 -5.89 2.63
CA VAL A 126 -26.75 -6.75 3.12
C VAL A 126 -27.59 -7.45 2.04
N CYS A 127 -27.42 -7.21 0.74
CA CYS A 127 -28.15 -7.97 -0.31
C CYS A 127 -27.28 -8.96 -1.09
N SER A 128 -26.51 -9.79 -0.40
CA SER A 128 -25.83 -10.94 -1.01
C SER A 128 -25.77 -12.13 -0.03
N VAL A 129 -26.94 -12.63 0.34
CA VAL A 129 -27.20 -14.06 0.62
C VAL A 129 -28.58 -14.38 0.05
#